data_AF-X6MZN5-F1
#
_entry.id   AF-X6MZN5-F1
#
_cell.length_a   1.000
_cell.length_b   1.000
_cell.length_c   1.000
_cell.angle_alpha   90.00
_cell.angle_beta   90.00
_cell.angle_gamma   90.00
#
_symmetry.space_group_name_H-M   'P 1'
#
loop_
_entity.id
_entity.type
_entity.pdbx_description
1 polymer ?
#
loop_
_entity_poly.entity_id
_entity_poly.type
_entity_poly.pdbx_seq_one_letter_code
_entity_poly.pdbx_strand_id
1 'polypeptide(L)'
;KKKKGESSKIDFFFFFLKKKKKTLLSIKNLYTNLTKKVSPELDCSVDICYVPGSASNKHLIIHVSGVHGVEGFAGSAIQIFLLRQVLPHLGYGKTELENTYIASQAGQEYKSDDDRPHIVFVHSLNPTGMAMGRRFTIDNIDLNRNVIFDEDKWKQVTQMSYTAEAEINGEKTSYMPNREYSNFRWFLTPNRMPSFWKDDVWFWAQTAWQLLLYGFDALSKVVVTGQYHDPKGLYYGGQKLSPEHEALTHFLLGKKDLSKGLRLEDMCDRNVKGFDKVSLIDVHTGLGKKGMDTLLTSYVHDYKKLKQIFQNDEDYVKDGIFFFPVLFYYM
;
A
#
# COMPACT_ATOMS: atom_id res chain seq x y z
N LYS A 1 -41.12 -36.17 9.70
CA LYS A 1 -39.94 -35.54 10.33
C LYS A 1 -38.84 -35.28 9.27
N LYS A 2 -38.97 -34.24 8.44
CA LYS A 2 -37.91 -33.70 7.57
C LYS A 2 -38.30 -32.24 7.30
N LYS A 3 -37.75 -31.29 8.06
CA LYS A 3 -37.89 -29.83 7.84
C LYS A 3 -37.08 -28.97 8.83
N LYS A 4 -36.51 -29.54 9.91
CA LYS A 4 -35.72 -28.80 10.91
C LYS A 4 -34.24 -28.56 10.58
N GLY A 5 -33.71 -29.11 9.48
CA GLY A 5 -32.29 -29.00 9.11
C GLY A 5 -31.93 -27.92 8.09
N GLU A 6 -32.89 -27.42 7.31
CA GLU A 6 -32.63 -26.42 6.26
C GLU A 6 -32.72 -24.98 6.79
N SER A 7 -33.66 -24.71 7.71
CA SER A 7 -33.78 -23.40 8.38
C SER A 7 -32.47 -23.00 9.08
N SER A 8 -31.84 -23.93 9.81
CA SER A 8 -30.63 -23.60 10.59
C SER A 8 -29.40 -23.30 9.72
N LYS A 9 -29.31 -23.90 8.52
CA LYS A 9 -28.21 -23.63 7.59
C LYS A 9 -28.36 -22.27 6.91
N ILE A 10 -29.60 -21.90 6.57
CA ILE A 10 -29.92 -20.59 5.98
C ILE A 10 -29.69 -19.48 7.02
N ASP A 11 -30.16 -19.67 8.24
CA ASP A 11 -29.97 -18.71 9.34
C ASP A 11 -28.49 -18.52 9.69
N PHE A 12 -27.72 -19.63 9.72
CA PHE A 12 -26.27 -19.58 9.91
C PHE A 12 -25.55 -18.83 8.78
N PHE A 13 -25.96 -19.05 7.53
CA PHE A 13 -25.39 -18.35 6.38
C PHE A 13 -25.65 -16.85 6.41
N PHE A 14 -26.88 -16.42 6.75
CA PHE A 14 -27.18 -14.99 6.92
C PHE A 14 -26.44 -14.36 8.10
N PHE A 15 -26.30 -15.08 9.22
CA PHE A 15 -25.47 -14.67 10.35
C PHE A 15 -23.99 -14.51 9.93
N PHE A 16 -23.47 -15.46 9.16
CA PHE A 16 -22.11 -15.43 8.63
C PHE A 16 -21.90 -14.24 7.67
N LEU A 17 -22.83 -13.99 6.74
CA LEU A 17 -22.81 -12.81 5.87
C LEU A 17 -22.83 -11.52 6.67
N LYS A 18 -23.65 -11.44 7.73
CA LYS A 18 -23.69 -10.28 8.62
C LYS A 18 -22.33 -10.02 9.29
N LYS A 19 -21.61 -11.07 9.69
CA LYS A 19 -20.25 -10.98 10.25
C LYS A 19 -19.22 -10.50 9.22
N LYS A 20 -19.38 -10.86 7.94
CA LYS A 20 -18.48 -10.47 6.84
C LYS A 20 -18.92 -9.22 6.07
N LYS A 21 -20.04 -8.60 6.45
CA LYS A 21 -20.66 -7.45 5.78
C LYS A 21 -19.70 -6.27 5.58
N LYS A 22 -18.85 -5.97 6.57
CA LYS A 22 -17.88 -4.86 6.48
C LYS A 22 -16.91 -5.04 5.30
N THR A 23 -16.36 -6.25 5.14
CA THR A 23 -15.44 -6.59 4.04
C THR A 23 -16.15 -6.50 2.69
N LEU A 24 -17.35 -7.10 2.58
CA LEU A 24 -18.13 -7.08 1.34
C LEU A 24 -18.55 -5.66 0.94
N LEU A 25 -18.89 -4.81 1.92
CA LEU A 25 -19.20 -3.41 1.69
C LEU A 25 -17.97 -2.61 1.24
N SER A 26 -16.78 -2.92 1.80
CA SER A 26 -15.53 -2.33 1.34
C SER A 26 -15.26 -2.66 -0.14
N ILE A 27 -15.45 -3.93 -0.54
CA ILE A 27 -15.31 -4.35 -1.95
C ILE A 27 -16.34 -3.64 -2.84
N LYS A 28 -17.59 -3.51 -2.39
CA LYS A 28 -18.63 -2.74 -3.10
C LYS A 28 -18.26 -1.26 -3.29
N ASN A 29 -17.63 -0.64 -2.29
CA ASN A 29 -17.16 0.73 -2.40
C ASN A 29 -16.01 0.85 -3.41
N LEU A 30 -15.08 -0.10 -3.41
CA LEU A 30 -14.01 -0.17 -4.41
C LEU A 30 -14.56 -0.35 -5.82
N TYR A 31 -15.56 -1.21 -6.00
CA TYR A 31 -16.29 -1.37 -7.27
C TYR A 31 -16.85 -0.04 -7.76
N THR A 32 -17.51 0.71 -6.89
CA THR A 32 -18.10 2.02 -7.23
C THR A 32 -17.04 3.02 -7.69
N ASN A 33 -15.91 3.07 -6.98
CA ASN A 33 -14.79 3.94 -7.33
C ASN A 33 -14.09 3.54 -8.63
N LEU A 34 -14.02 2.24 -8.94
CA LEU A 34 -13.44 1.74 -10.19
C LEU A 34 -14.26 2.18 -11.42
N THR A 35 -15.59 2.22 -11.30
CA THR A 35 -16.47 2.63 -12.41
C THR A 35 -16.49 4.12 -12.71
N LYS A 36 -15.86 4.96 -11.88
CA LYS A 36 -15.75 6.40 -12.15
C LYS A 36 -14.87 6.62 -13.38
N LYS A 37 -15.41 7.33 -14.38
CA LYS A 37 -14.65 7.71 -15.58
C LYS A 37 -13.48 8.62 -15.19
N VAL A 38 -12.28 8.28 -15.67
CA VAL A 38 -11.10 9.13 -15.53
C VAL A 38 -11.20 10.26 -16.55
N SER A 39 -10.94 11.49 -16.12
CA SER A 39 -10.86 12.61 -17.07
C SER A 39 -9.59 12.45 -17.91
N PRO A 40 -9.68 12.52 -19.25
CA PRO A 40 -8.48 12.51 -20.10
C PRO A 40 -7.64 13.79 -19.96
N GLU A 41 -8.18 14.84 -19.33
CA GLU A 41 -7.49 16.12 -19.09
C GLU A 41 -6.74 16.15 -17.75
N LEU A 42 -6.74 15.05 -16.99
CA LEU A 42 -6.07 14.99 -15.70
C LEU A 42 -4.54 15.01 -15.91
N ASP A 43 -3.94 16.18 -15.72
CA ASP A 43 -2.48 16.32 -15.62
C ASP A 43 -2.07 16.10 -14.16
N CYS A 44 -1.35 15.01 -13.90
CA CYS A 44 -1.02 14.56 -12.56
C CYS A 44 0.48 14.34 -12.43
N SER A 45 1.05 14.90 -11.36
CA SER A 45 2.46 14.73 -10.99
C SER A 45 2.58 13.99 -9.65
N VAL A 46 3.75 13.37 -9.44
CA VAL A 46 4.20 12.91 -8.13
C VAL A 46 5.20 13.94 -7.62
N ASP A 47 4.94 14.53 -6.45
CA ASP A 47 5.85 15.51 -5.88
C ASP A 47 6.84 14.82 -4.94
N ILE A 48 8.10 15.25 -4.99
CA ILE A 48 9.17 14.72 -4.15
C ILE A 48 9.77 15.85 -3.33
N CYS A 49 9.89 15.63 -2.02
CA CYS A 49 10.60 16.51 -1.11
C CYS A 49 11.75 15.75 -0.48
N TYR A 50 12.97 16.25 -0.69
CA TYR A 50 14.17 15.75 -0.03
C TYR A 50 14.53 16.67 1.13
N VAL A 51 14.64 16.10 2.33
CA VAL A 51 15.10 16.78 3.53
C VAL A 51 16.48 16.21 3.88
N PRO A 52 17.56 16.98 3.70
CA PRO A 52 18.90 16.49 3.99
C PRO A 52 19.09 16.26 5.49
N GLY A 53 19.65 15.10 5.81
CA GLY A 53 20.20 14.78 7.13
C GLY A 53 21.66 15.20 7.25
N SER A 54 22.37 14.61 8.21
CA SER A 54 23.78 14.89 8.46
C SER A 54 24.66 14.17 7.44
N ALA A 55 25.67 14.87 6.88
CA ALA A 55 26.46 14.33 5.77
C ALA A 55 27.21 13.02 6.08
N SER A 56 27.54 12.80 7.35
CA SER A 56 28.11 11.56 7.91
C SER A 56 27.11 10.40 7.98
N ASN A 57 25.81 10.68 8.07
CA ASN A 57 24.78 9.67 8.19
C ASN A 57 24.40 9.13 6.79
N LYS A 58 24.48 7.81 6.63
CA LYS A 58 24.23 7.09 5.37
C LYS A 58 22.88 6.36 5.36
N HIS A 59 21.95 6.77 6.21
CA HIS A 59 20.59 6.21 6.27
C HIS A 59 19.61 7.13 5.55
N LEU A 60 18.94 6.59 4.53
CA LEU A 60 17.81 7.20 3.84
C LEU A 60 16.47 6.64 4.35
N ILE A 61 15.57 7.51 4.76
CA ILE A 61 14.18 7.19 5.06
C ILE A 61 13.32 7.68 3.90
N ILE A 62 12.55 6.79 3.28
CA ILE A 62 11.59 7.12 2.23
C ILE A 62 10.21 6.99 2.82
N HIS A 63 9.46 8.08 2.91
CA HIS A 63 8.07 8.08 3.33
C HIS A 63 7.16 8.31 2.12
N VAL A 64 6.43 7.26 1.74
CA VAL A 64 5.50 7.27 0.62
C VAL A 64 4.09 7.53 1.11
N SER A 65 3.35 8.32 0.33
CA SER A 65 1.93 8.58 0.51
C SER A 65 1.19 8.19 -0.76
N GLY A 66 0.01 7.59 -0.63
CA GLY A 66 -0.90 7.42 -1.75
C GLY A 66 -0.52 6.33 -2.74
N VAL A 67 0.12 5.24 -2.31
CA VAL A 67 0.20 4.00 -3.13
C VAL A 67 -1.21 3.53 -3.51
N HIS A 68 -2.10 3.51 -2.51
CA HIS A 68 -3.54 3.51 -2.74
C HIS A 68 -4.03 4.96 -2.76
N GLY A 69 -4.45 5.44 -3.93
CA GLY A 69 -4.70 6.87 -4.13
C GLY A 69 -5.65 7.50 -3.10
N VAL A 70 -6.77 6.82 -2.78
CA VAL A 70 -7.74 7.27 -1.77
C VAL A 70 -7.15 7.40 -0.36
N GLU A 71 -6.09 6.69 -0.05
CA GLU A 71 -5.39 6.72 1.25
C GLU A 71 -4.31 7.80 1.28
N GLY A 72 -3.98 8.37 0.11
CA GLY A 72 -3.02 9.46 -0.03
C GLY A 72 -3.37 10.69 0.77
N PHE A 73 -4.64 10.98 1.05
CA PHE A 73 -5.01 12.10 1.93
C PHE A 73 -4.48 11.93 3.35
N ALA A 74 -4.58 10.72 3.91
CA ALA A 74 -4.11 10.43 5.25
C ALA A 74 -2.57 10.44 5.31
N GLY A 75 -1.91 9.77 4.36
CA GLY A 75 -0.45 9.79 4.25
C GLY A 75 0.10 11.22 4.08
N SER A 76 -0.55 12.04 3.26
CA SER A 76 -0.13 13.43 3.02
C SER A 76 -0.33 14.31 4.25
N ALA A 77 -1.41 14.11 5.03
CA ALA A 77 -1.60 14.81 6.29
C ALA A 77 -0.49 14.49 7.31
N ILE A 78 -0.04 13.23 7.36
CA ILE A 78 1.11 12.81 8.18
C ILE A 78 2.39 13.48 7.69
N GLN A 79 2.67 13.47 6.38
CA GLN A 79 3.84 14.14 5.80
C GLN A 79 3.86 15.64 6.15
N ILE A 80 2.72 16.33 6.02
CA ILE A 80 2.57 17.76 6.41
C ILE A 80 2.84 17.94 7.90
N PHE A 81 2.31 17.07 8.76
CA PHE A 81 2.55 17.13 10.20
C PHE A 81 4.04 16.93 10.52
N LEU A 82 4.68 15.94 9.91
CA LEU A 82 6.11 15.69 10.09
C LEU A 82 6.94 16.92 9.69
N LEU A 83 6.70 17.46 8.49
CA LEU A 83 7.40 18.63 7.97
C LEU A 83 7.21 19.89 8.83
N ARG A 84 6.00 20.12 9.35
CA ARG A 84 5.68 21.35 10.10
C ARG A 84 5.97 21.25 11.60
N GLN A 85 5.76 20.09 12.19
CA GLN A 85 5.69 19.92 13.64
C GLN A 85 6.76 18.99 14.20
N VAL A 86 7.34 18.09 13.42
CA VAL A 86 8.32 17.12 13.95
C VAL A 86 9.73 17.49 13.53
N LEU A 87 9.98 17.58 12.23
CA LEU A 87 11.33 17.81 11.69
C LEU A 87 11.99 19.10 12.20
N PRO A 88 11.29 20.25 12.35
CA PRO A 88 11.90 21.44 12.93
C PRO A 88 12.33 21.28 14.40
N HIS A 89 11.64 20.43 15.17
CA HIS A 89 12.02 20.12 16.56
C HIS A 89 13.19 19.14 16.63
N LEU A 90 13.35 18.30 15.61
CA LEU A 90 14.54 17.46 15.39
C LEU A 90 15.70 18.24 14.72
N GLY A 91 15.56 19.56 14.60
CA GLY A 91 16.60 20.46 14.10
C GLY A 91 16.82 20.43 12.57
N TYR A 92 15.98 19.75 11.80
CA TYR A 92 16.02 19.84 10.33
C TYR A 92 15.64 21.24 9.87
N GLY A 93 16.25 21.70 8.77
CA GLY A 93 15.97 23.01 8.17
C GLY A 93 16.47 24.21 8.97
N LYS A 94 17.21 23.97 10.06
CA LYS A 94 17.88 25.01 10.88
C LYS A 94 19.38 24.91 10.71
N THR A 95 20.05 26.05 10.68
CA THR A 95 21.52 26.12 10.72
C THR A 95 22.06 25.57 12.04
N GLU A 96 23.33 25.16 12.04
CA GLU A 96 24.02 24.76 13.27
C GLU A 96 23.98 25.89 14.33
N LEU A 97 24.15 27.13 13.88
CA LEU A 97 24.08 28.32 14.73
C LEU A 97 22.70 28.49 15.38
N GLU A 98 21.63 28.33 14.62
CA GLU A 98 20.25 28.42 15.12
C GLU A 98 19.92 27.29 16.10
N ASN A 99 20.34 26.06 15.79
CA ASN A 99 20.14 24.93 16.70
C ASN A 99 20.94 25.11 18.01
N THR A 100 22.16 25.61 17.91
CA THR A 100 23.00 25.97 19.07
C THR A 100 22.33 27.03 19.94
N TYR A 101 21.80 28.08 19.32
CA TYR A 101 21.08 29.14 20.02
C TYR A 101 19.82 28.61 20.73
N ILE A 102 18.99 27.80 20.05
CA ILE A 102 17.77 27.23 20.66
C ILE A 102 18.10 26.32 21.84
N ALA A 103 19.10 25.45 21.72
CA ALA A 103 19.53 24.59 22.82
C ALA A 103 20.00 25.42 24.03
N SER A 104 20.78 26.49 23.77
CA SER A 104 21.25 27.39 24.82
C SER A 104 20.10 28.07 25.59
N GLN A 105 19.02 28.45 24.89
CA GLN A 105 17.81 29.03 25.53
C GLN A 105 17.07 28.02 26.41
N ALA A 106 17.16 26.72 26.08
CA ALA A 106 16.61 25.63 26.88
C ALA A 106 17.55 25.18 28.03
N GLY A 107 18.70 25.83 28.22
CA GLY A 107 19.71 25.43 29.19
C GLY A 107 20.40 24.10 28.84
N GLN A 108 20.38 23.73 27.56
CA GLN A 108 21.00 22.51 27.05
C GLN A 108 22.19 22.83 26.16
N GLU A 109 23.22 21.99 26.22
CA GLU A 109 24.31 22.01 25.25
C GLU A 109 23.81 21.41 23.93
N TYR A 110 23.99 22.14 22.83
CA TYR A 110 23.74 21.57 21.51
C TYR A 110 24.84 20.56 21.19
N LYS A 111 24.49 19.29 21.20
CA LYS A 111 25.32 18.27 20.53
C LYS A 111 25.08 18.40 19.04
N SER A 112 26.15 18.54 18.26
CA SER A 112 26.04 18.44 16.80
C SER A 112 25.37 17.10 16.48
N ASP A 113 24.20 17.18 15.84
CA ASP A 113 23.38 16.01 15.62
C ASP A 113 23.86 15.32 14.35
N ASP A 114 25.09 14.80 14.39
CA ASP A 114 25.84 14.22 13.26
C ASP A 114 25.19 12.93 12.70
N ASP A 115 24.08 12.48 13.31
CA ASP A 115 23.44 11.21 13.01
C ASP A 115 21.97 11.34 12.54
N ARG A 116 21.57 12.50 12.01
CA ARG A 116 20.24 12.64 11.43
C ARG A 116 20.15 11.93 10.08
N PRO A 117 19.18 11.02 9.88
CA PRO A 117 18.99 10.37 8.59
C PRO A 117 18.52 11.37 7.53
N HIS A 118 18.78 11.04 6.28
CA HIS A 118 18.20 11.74 5.15
C HIS A 118 16.76 11.28 4.94
N ILE A 119 15.86 12.18 4.54
CA ILE A 119 14.44 11.86 4.37
C ILE A 119 13.98 12.24 2.97
N VAL A 120 13.27 11.34 2.30
CA VAL A 120 12.55 11.59 1.05
C VAL A 120 11.07 11.40 1.32
N PHE A 121 10.28 12.43 1.10
CA PHE A 121 8.83 12.34 1.03
C PHE A 121 8.39 12.19 -0.42
N VAL A 122 7.64 11.12 -0.70
CA VAL A 122 6.95 10.93 -1.98
C VAL A 122 5.48 11.26 -1.74
N HIS A 123 5.02 12.39 -2.26
CA HIS A 123 3.65 12.84 -2.12
C HIS A 123 2.80 12.31 -3.27
N SER A 124 1.83 11.47 -2.93
CA SER A 124 0.85 10.91 -3.85
C SER A 124 1.47 10.09 -4.99
N LEU A 125 2.00 8.91 -4.68
CA LEU A 125 2.56 8.01 -5.70
C LEU A 125 1.53 7.61 -6.77
N ASN A 126 0.25 7.51 -6.40
CA ASN A 126 -0.88 7.36 -7.31
C ASN A 126 -1.71 8.65 -7.36
N PRO A 127 -1.26 9.69 -8.09
CA PRO A 127 -1.91 11.00 -8.08
C PRO A 127 -3.28 10.97 -8.75
N THR A 128 -3.42 10.21 -9.83
CA THR A 128 -4.72 10.02 -10.50
C THR A 128 -5.73 9.33 -9.58
N GLY A 129 -5.29 8.31 -8.85
CA GLY A 129 -6.10 7.62 -7.87
C GLY A 129 -6.55 8.53 -6.74
N MET A 130 -5.64 9.35 -6.21
CA MET A 130 -5.92 10.31 -5.14
C MET A 130 -6.92 11.38 -5.59
N ALA A 131 -6.69 12.02 -6.74
CA ALA A 131 -7.57 13.04 -7.31
C ALA A 131 -9.00 12.54 -7.54
N MET A 132 -9.15 11.25 -7.88
CA MET A 132 -10.46 10.63 -8.14
C MET A 132 -11.09 9.92 -6.93
N GLY A 133 -10.38 9.86 -5.80
CA GLY A 133 -10.79 9.11 -4.61
C GLY A 133 -10.93 7.61 -4.87
N ARG A 134 -10.02 7.02 -5.66
CA ARG A 134 -9.96 5.59 -5.98
C ARG A 134 -8.64 4.97 -5.51
N ARG A 135 -8.63 3.64 -5.38
CA ARG A 135 -7.45 2.89 -4.93
C ARG A 135 -6.38 2.74 -6.01
N PHE A 136 -6.81 2.58 -7.26
CA PHE A 136 -5.99 2.13 -8.40
C PHE A 136 -5.57 3.30 -9.29
N THR A 137 -4.52 3.12 -10.10
CA THR A 137 -4.03 4.12 -11.08
C THR A 137 -5.04 4.36 -12.21
N ILE A 138 -4.74 5.25 -13.15
CA ILE A 138 -5.54 5.48 -14.37
C ILE A 138 -5.81 4.18 -15.14
N ASP A 139 -4.81 3.30 -15.23
CA ASP A 139 -4.89 2.00 -15.92
C ASP A 139 -5.47 0.87 -15.05
N ASN A 140 -6.08 1.22 -13.92
CA ASN A 140 -6.62 0.26 -12.94
C ASN A 140 -5.56 -0.67 -12.33
N ILE A 141 -4.32 -0.19 -12.21
CA ILE A 141 -3.26 -0.95 -11.56
C ILE A 141 -3.32 -0.71 -10.04
N ASP A 142 -3.38 -1.77 -9.25
CA ASP A 142 -3.08 -1.75 -7.82
C ASP A 142 -1.55 -1.68 -7.67
N LEU A 143 -1.04 -0.49 -7.40
CA LEU A 143 0.39 -0.28 -7.20
C LEU A 143 0.95 -1.24 -6.14
N ASN A 144 0.17 -1.56 -5.11
CA ASN A 144 0.62 -2.48 -4.07
C ASN A 144 0.72 -3.95 -4.52
N ARG A 145 0.45 -4.27 -5.78
CA ARG A 145 0.71 -5.58 -6.41
C ARG A 145 1.64 -5.47 -7.62
N ASN A 146 2.06 -4.26 -7.97
CA ASN A 146 2.81 -3.99 -9.19
C ASN A 146 4.33 -3.99 -8.98
N VAL A 147 4.82 -3.92 -7.74
CA VAL A 147 6.28 -3.90 -7.43
C VAL A 147 6.92 -5.26 -7.69
N ILE A 148 7.20 -5.54 -8.96
CA ILE A 148 7.90 -6.73 -9.41
C ILE A 148 9.02 -6.25 -10.33
N PHE A 149 10.26 -6.40 -9.86
CA PHE A 149 11.46 -6.00 -10.62
C PHE A 149 12.07 -7.15 -11.43
N ASP A 150 11.63 -8.39 -11.16
CA ASP A 150 12.10 -9.60 -11.80
C ASP A 150 11.22 -9.91 -13.03
N GLU A 151 11.84 -9.93 -14.21
CA GLU A 151 11.15 -10.23 -15.48
C GLU A 151 10.62 -11.65 -15.56
N ASP A 152 11.32 -12.63 -15.00
CA ASP A 152 10.86 -14.01 -14.99
C ASP A 152 9.69 -14.17 -14.02
N LYS A 153 9.69 -13.42 -12.92
CA LYS A 153 8.52 -13.32 -12.05
C LYS A 153 7.32 -12.71 -12.78
N TRP A 154 7.49 -11.67 -13.61
CA TRP A 154 6.41 -11.16 -14.45
C TRP A 154 5.83 -12.22 -15.39
N LYS A 155 6.69 -13.01 -16.05
CA LYS A 155 6.26 -14.12 -16.91
C LYS A 155 5.49 -15.19 -16.14
N GLN A 156 5.81 -15.39 -14.86
CA GLN A 156 5.08 -16.33 -14.01
C GLN A 156 3.74 -15.77 -13.54
N VAL A 157 3.72 -14.62 -12.85
CA VAL A 157 2.51 -14.10 -12.18
C VAL A 157 1.37 -13.77 -13.14
N THR A 158 1.67 -13.53 -14.41
CA THR A 158 0.69 -13.24 -15.47
C THR A 158 0.03 -14.51 -16.04
N GLN A 159 0.57 -15.70 -15.76
CA GLN A 159 0.00 -16.97 -16.24
C GLN A 159 -1.21 -17.41 -15.41
N MET A 160 -2.20 -18.00 -16.09
CA MET A 160 -3.34 -18.63 -15.41
C MET A 160 -2.93 -19.84 -14.56
N SER A 161 -1.82 -20.50 -14.92
CA SER A 161 -1.24 -21.63 -14.19
C SER A 161 -0.39 -21.22 -12.99
N TYR A 162 -0.15 -19.93 -12.77
CA TYR A 162 0.67 -19.46 -11.67
C TYR A 162 0.11 -19.92 -10.33
N THR A 163 1.01 -20.44 -9.51
CA THR A 163 0.73 -20.89 -8.15
C THR A 163 1.47 -19.99 -7.18
N ALA A 164 0.73 -19.47 -6.21
CA ALA A 164 1.27 -18.68 -5.12
C ALA A 164 1.07 -19.40 -3.79
N GLU A 165 1.94 -19.12 -2.84
CA GLU A 165 1.83 -19.60 -1.48
C GLU A 165 1.33 -18.47 -0.58
N ALA A 166 0.27 -18.75 0.19
CA ALA A 166 -0.24 -17.84 1.19
C ALA A 166 -0.38 -18.58 2.51
N GLU A 167 0.05 -17.92 3.58
CA GLU A 167 -0.17 -18.40 4.94
C GLU A 167 -1.46 -17.80 5.50
N ILE A 168 -2.38 -18.68 5.89
CA ILE A 168 -3.71 -18.30 6.37
C ILE A 168 -3.93 -19.03 7.67
N ASN A 169 -4.07 -18.27 8.76
CA ASN A 169 -4.20 -18.80 10.11
C ASN A 169 -3.03 -19.74 10.51
N GLY A 170 -1.81 -19.46 10.03
CA GLY A 170 -0.62 -20.27 10.33
C GLY A 170 -0.41 -21.48 9.41
N GLU A 171 -1.32 -21.73 8.46
CA GLU A 171 -1.17 -22.83 7.50
C GLU A 171 -0.74 -22.31 6.14
N LYS A 172 0.36 -22.86 5.60
CA LYS A 172 0.80 -22.61 4.24
C LYS A 172 -0.16 -23.28 3.27
N THR A 173 -0.78 -22.48 2.41
CA THR A 173 -1.69 -22.96 1.37
C THR A 173 -1.18 -22.53 0.01
N SER A 174 -1.18 -23.48 -0.92
CA SER A 174 -0.90 -23.24 -2.33
C SER A 174 -2.21 -22.98 -3.07
N TYR A 175 -2.25 -21.96 -3.92
CA TYR A 175 -3.46 -21.57 -4.64
C TYR A 175 -3.09 -20.89 -5.97
N MET A 176 -4.03 -20.78 -6.90
CA MET A 176 -3.79 -20.24 -8.23
C MET A 176 -4.49 -18.88 -8.39
N PRO A 177 -3.83 -17.72 -8.12
CA PRO A 177 -4.52 -16.43 -7.96
C PRO A 177 -5.40 -16.06 -9.16
N ASN A 178 -4.85 -16.13 -10.37
CA ASN A 178 -5.56 -15.74 -11.59
C ASN A 178 -6.74 -16.68 -11.90
N ARG A 179 -6.56 -17.99 -11.68
CA ARG A 179 -7.61 -18.99 -11.90
C ARG A 179 -8.71 -18.89 -10.86
N GLU A 180 -8.36 -18.77 -9.59
CA GLU A 180 -9.35 -18.68 -8.51
C GLU A 180 -10.08 -17.34 -8.51
N TYR A 181 -9.44 -16.26 -8.96
CA TYR A 181 -10.11 -14.98 -9.18
C TYR A 181 -11.26 -15.12 -10.18
N SER A 182 -11.12 -15.98 -11.20
CA SER A 182 -12.17 -16.20 -12.21
C SER A 182 -13.51 -16.69 -11.61
N ASN A 183 -13.46 -17.41 -10.47
CA ASN A 183 -14.64 -17.84 -9.73
C ASN A 183 -15.45 -16.67 -9.16
N PHE A 184 -14.77 -15.54 -8.89
CA PHE A 184 -15.35 -14.33 -8.32
C PHE A 184 -15.40 -13.17 -9.33
N ARG A 185 -15.05 -13.42 -10.60
CA ARG A 185 -14.91 -12.38 -11.63
C ARG A 185 -16.16 -11.51 -11.75
N TRP A 186 -17.34 -12.11 -11.71
CA TRP A 186 -18.59 -11.35 -11.80
C TRP A 186 -18.74 -10.31 -10.69
N PHE A 187 -18.24 -10.61 -9.49
CA PHE A 187 -18.29 -9.72 -8.33
C PHE A 187 -17.13 -8.72 -8.30
N LEU A 188 -15.94 -9.16 -8.71
CA LEU A 188 -14.72 -8.36 -8.65
C LEU A 188 -14.43 -7.55 -9.92
N THR A 189 -15.13 -7.81 -11.02
CA THR A 189 -14.95 -7.12 -12.31
C THR A 189 -16.24 -6.41 -12.73
N PRO A 190 -16.33 -5.07 -12.58
CA PRO A 190 -17.49 -4.32 -13.02
C PRO A 190 -17.70 -4.38 -14.53
N ASN A 191 -18.86 -4.89 -14.95
CA ASN A 191 -19.30 -4.80 -16.36
C ASN A 191 -20.17 -3.57 -16.62
N ARG A 192 -20.67 -2.87 -15.58
CA ARG A 192 -21.41 -1.59 -15.68
C ARG A 192 -21.55 -0.89 -14.32
N MET A 193 -21.83 0.41 -14.32
CA MET A 193 -22.26 1.12 -13.10
C MET A 193 -23.56 0.49 -12.55
N PRO A 194 -23.70 0.30 -11.22
CA PRO A 194 -24.95 -0.17 -10.64
C PRO A 194 -26.02 0.93 -10.79
N SER A 195 -27.12 0.61 -11.45
CA SER A 195 -28.36 1.37 -11.46
C SER A 195 -29.22 1.02 -10.23
N PHE A 196 -29.89 2.03 -9.66
CA PHE A 196 -30.60 2.01 -8.37
C PHE A 196 -31.38 0.72 -8.01
N TRP A 197 -31.39 0.40 -6.70
CA TRP A 197 -32.05 -0.68 -5.93
C TRP A 197 -31.95 -2.13 -6.48
N LYS A 198 -32.25 -2.35 -7.77
CA LYS A 198 -32.21 -3.67 -8.41
C LYS A 198 -30.78 -4.21 -8.53
N ASP A 199 -29.82 -3.38 -8.93
CA ASP A 199 -28.42 -3.82 -9.00
C ASP A 199 -27.82 -4.04 -7.60
N ASP A 200 -28.36 -3.40 -6.55
CA ASP A 200 -27.90 -3.63 -5.17
C ASP A 200 -28.42 -4.97 -4.60
N VAL A 201 -29.72 -5.26 -4.79
CA VAL A 201 -30.29 -6.56 -4.44
C VAL A 201 -29.62 -7.68 -5.24
N TRP A 202 -29.41 -7.48 -6.53
CA TRP A 202 -28.74 -8.44 -7.41
C TRP A 202 -27.28 -8.65 -7.01
N PHE A 203 -26.57 -7.58 -6.65
CA PHE A 203 -25.21 -7.65 -6.08
C PHE A 203 -25.16 -8.56 -4.87
N TRP A 204 -26.03 -8.35 -3.88
CA TRP A 204 -26.04 -9.19 -2.68
C TRP A 204 -26.45 -10.63 -2.96
N ALA A 205 -27.41 -10.86 -3.86
CA ALA A 205 -27.84 -12.22 -4.24
C ALA A 205 -26.70 -13.02 -4.89
N GLN A 206 -25.99 -12.41 -5.85
CA GLN A 206 -24.88 -13.06 -6.55
C GLN A 206 -23.64 -13.21 -5.66
N THR A 207 -23.36 -12.23 -4.81
CA THR A 207 -22.30 -12.33 -3.78
C THR A 207 -22.58 -13.52 -2.86
N ALA A 208 -23.83 -13.66 -2.40
CA ALA A 208 -24.24 -14.80 -1.58
C ALA A 208 -24.07 -16.13 -2.33
N TRP A 209 -24.50 -16.20 -3.60
CA TRP A 209 -24.36 -17.40 -4.43
C TRP A 209 -22.89 -17.83 -4.60
N GLN A 210 -21.99 -16.90 -4.92
CA GLN A 210 -20.56 -17.21 -5.06
C GLN A 210 -19.90 -17.60 -3.74
N LEU A 211 -20.29 -16.97 -2.63
CA LEU A 211 -19.81 -17.34 -1.31
C LEU A 211 -20.31 -18.73 -0.87
N LEU A 212 -21.51 -19.14 -1.30
CA LEU A 212 -22.01 -20.50 -1.09
C LEU A 212 -21.23 -21.54 -1.91
N LEU A 213 -20.89 -21.21 -3.17
CA LEU A 213 -20.18 -22.14 -4.06
C LEU A 213 -18.69 -22.29 -3.72
N TYR A 214 -18.01 -21.18 -3.39
CA TYR A 214 -16.55 -21.15 -3.29
C TYR A 214 -16.03 -20.84 -1.89
N GLY A 215 -16.87 -20.31 -1.00
CA GLY A 215 -16.49 -19.96 0.36
C GLY A 215 -15.79 -18.60 0.50
N PHE A 216 -15.85 -18.04 1.72
CA PHE A 216 -15.25 -16.74 2.04
C PHE A 216 -13.72 -16.77 2.12
N ASP A 217 -13.15 -17.91 2.47
CA ASP A 217 -11.69 -18.04 2.56
C ASP A 217 -11.06 -17.95 1.17
N ALA A 218 -11.68 -18.56 0.16
CA ALA A 218 -11.29 -18.40 -1.24
C ALA A 218 -11.44 -16.93 -1.71
N LEU A 219 -12.52 -16.24 -1.33
CA LEU A 219 -12.67 -14.80 -1.63
C LEU A 219 -11.56 -13.98 -0.95
N SER A 220 -11.27 -14.27 0.32
CA SER A 220 -10.22 -13.57 1.06
C SER A 220 -8.85 -13.79 0.44
N LYS A 221 -8.56 -15.02 -0.01
CA LYS A 221 -7.34 -15.35 -0.76
C LYS A 221 -7.21 -14.48 -2.00
N VAL A 222 -8.20 -14.45 -2.88
CA VAL A 222 -8.09 -13.68 -4.14
C VAL A 222 -7.98 -12.16 -3.91
N VAL A 223 -8.65 -11.64 -2.88
CA VAL A 223 -8.57 -10.21 -2.49
C VAL A 223 -7.18 -9.86 -1.96
N VAL A 224 -6.61 -10.71 -1.10
CA VAL A 224 -5.28 -10.50 -0.51
C VAL A 224 -4.21 -10.57 -1.59
N THR A 225 -4.36 -11.50 -2.53
CA THR A 225 -3.26 -11.92 -3.39
C THR A 225 -3.27 -11.20 -4.73
N GLY A 226 -4.44 -10.69 -5.13
CA GLY A 226 -4.62 -9.97 -6.38
C GLY A 226 -4.58 -10.89 -7.59
N GLN A 227 -4.58 -10.28 -8.76
CA GLN A 227 -4.56 -10.97 -10.05
C GLN A 227 -3.84 -10.12 -11.10
N TYR A 228 -3.39 -10.75 -12.19
CA TYR A 228 -2.60 -10.10 -13.25
C TYR A 228 -3.15 -10.39 -14.65
N HIS A 229 -4.40 -10.85 -14.75
CA HIS A 229 -5.02 -11.32 -16.00
C HIS A 229 -6.23 -10.48 -16.45
N ASP A 230 -6.99 -9.89 -15.52
CA ASP A 230 -8.18 -9.10 -15.80
C ASP A 230 -7.93 -7.60 -15.55
N PRO A 231 -7.55 -6.81 -16.56
CA PRO A 231 -7.25 -5.39 -16.39
C PRO A 231 -8.46 -4.54 -15.98
N LYS A 232 -9.69 -5.06 -16.12
CA LYS A 232 -10.92 -4.37 -15.70
C LYS A 232 -11.34 -4.75 -14.28
N GLY A 233 -10.69 -5.73 -13.68
CA GLY A 233 -11.02 -6.26 -12.36
C GLY A 233 -10.37 -5.49 -11.22
N LEU A 234 -10.96 -5.58 -10.03
CA LEU A 234 -10.32 -5.15 -8.79
C LEU A 234 -9.04 -5.95 -8.53
N TYR A 235 -8.09 -5.34 -7.83
CA TYR A 235 -6.82 -5.95 -7.40
C TYR A 235 -5.94 -6.42 -8.57
N TYR A 236 -6.05 -5.76 -9.73
CA TYR A 236 -5.20 -6.00 -10.88
C TYR A 236 -3.79 -5.44 -10.66
N GLY A 237 -2.76 -6.27 -10.73
CA GLY A 237 -1.37 -5.85 -10.51
C GLY A 237 -0.64 -5.32 -11.74
N GLY A 238 -1.27 -5.32 -12.92
CA GLY A 238 -0.62 -4.97 -14.19
C GLY A 238 0.02 -6.16 -14.89
N GLN A 239 0.75 -5.89 -15.98
CA GLN A 239 1.56 -6.90 -16.71
C GLN A 239 3.04 -6.54 -16.78
N LYS A 240 3.37 -5.33 -16.33
CA LYS A 240 4.72 -4.77 -16.24
C LYS A 240 4.71 -3.71 -15.14
N LEU A 241 5.89 -3.19 -14.80
CA LEU A 241 6.00 -2.08 -13.86
C LEU A 241 5.17 -0.88 -14.38
N SER A 242 4.42 -0.27 -13.48
CA SER A 242 3.58 0.89 -13.78
C SER A 242 4.43 2.15 -13.96
N PRO A 243 3.96 3.15 -14.74
CA PRO A 243 4.67 4.41 -14.91
C PRO A 243 5.03 5.10 -13.57
N GLU A 244 4.16 5.00 -12.58
CA GLU A 244 4.37 5.58 -11.24
C GLU A 244 5.57 4.94 -10.53
N HIS A 245 5.67 3.60 -10.56
CA HIS A 245 6.81 2.89 -10.01
C HIS A 245 8.07 3.01 -10.86
N GLU A 246 7.94 3.08 -12.18
CA GLU A 246 9.08 3.34 -13.07
C GLU A 246 9.69 4.72 -12.76
N ALA A 247 8.85 5.75 -12.60
CA ALA A 247 9.29 7.10 -12.23
C ALA A 247 9.96 7.13 -10.83
N LEU A 248 9.35 6.51 -9.82
CA LEU A 248 9.95 6.44 -8.48
C LEU A 248 11.27 5.65 -8.49
N THR A 249 11.32 4.53 -9.20
CA THR A 249 12.54 3.71 -9.33
C THR A 249 13.63 4.46 -10.07
N HIS A 250 13.27 5.24 -11.09
CA HIS A 250 14.22 6.10 -11.80
C HIS A 250 14.79 7.18 -10.89
N PHE A 251 13.94 7.87 -10.13
CA PHE A 251 14.37 8.86 -9.16
C PHE A 251 15.33 8.27 -8.13
N LEU A 252 15.00 7.10 -7.56
CA LEU A 252 15.79 6.48 -6.49
C LEU A 252 17.08 5.81 -6.98
N LEU A 253 17.04 5.10 -8.12
CA LEU A 253 18.11 4.20 -8.55
C LEU A 253 18.85 4.66 -9.82
N GLY A 254 18.41 5.75 -10.47
CA GLY A 254 19.13 6.36 -11.58
C GLY A 254 19.33 5.44 -12.80
N LYS A 255 18.38 4.55 -13.12
CA LYS A 255 18.49 3.66 -14.30
C LYS A 255 18.76 4.49 -15.57
N LYS A 256 19.78 4.06 -16.33
CA LYS A 256 20.38 4.74 -17.50
C LYS A 256 19.42 5.11 -18.64
N ASP A 257 18.28 4.41 -18.80
CA ASP A 257 17.44 4.54 -20.01
C ASP A 257 16.46 5.72 -20.01
N LEU A 258 16.18 6.32 -18.85
CA LEU A 258 15.40 7.55 -18.76
C LEU A 258 16.39 8.72 -18.80
N SER A 259 16.64 9.18 -20.04
CA SER A 259 17.57 10.27 -20.36
C SER A 259 17.16 11.66 -19.84
N LYS A 260 15.95 11.77 -19.27
CA LYS A 260 15.41 13.00 -18.68
C LYS A 260 14.59 12.64 -17.44
N GLY A 261 15.01 13.12 -16.27
CA GLY A 261 14.26 12.97 -15.02
C GLY A 261 15.14 13.32 -13.83
N LEU A 262 14.54 13.94 -12.81
CA LEU A 262 15.18 14.26 -11.55
C LEU A 262 15.60 12.95 -10.86
N ARG A 263 16.83 12.92 -10.33
CA ARG A 263 17.36 11.79 -9.55
C ARG A 263 17.63 12.23 -8.12
N LEU A 264 17.65 11.27 -7.21
CA LEU A 264 18.02 11.53 -5.82
C LEU A 264 19.43 12.12 -5.73
N GLU A 265 20.37 11.64 -6.55
CA GLU A 265 21.73 12.19 -6.64
C GLU A 265 21.77 13.67 -7.06
N ASP A 266 20.76 14.15 -7.80
CA ASP A 266 20.65 15.57 -8.19
C ASP A 266 20.21 16.46 -7.01
N MET A 267 19.54 15.87 -6.01
CA MET A 267 19.07 16.57 -4.81
C MET A 267 20.03 16.42 -3.62
N CYS A 268 20.85 15.38 -3.61
CA CYS A 268 21.82 15.14 -2.55
C CYS A 268 22.98 16.15 -2.60
N ASP A 269 23.51 16.52 -1.43
CA ASP A 269 24.78 17.24 -1.35
C ASP A 269 25.88 16.37 -1.99
N ARG A 270 26.81 16.99 -2.72
CA ARG A 270 27.99 16.34 -3.33
C ARG A 270 28.83 15.57 -2.32
N ASN A 271 28.72 15.91 -1.03
CA ASN A 271 29.41 15.22 0.05
C ASN A 271 28.75 13.89 0.45
N VAL A 272 27.50 13.63 0.04
CA VAL A 272 26.79 12.38 0.31
C VAL A 272 27.10 11.37 -0.80
N LYS A 273 28.09 10.51 -0.54
CA LYS A 273 28.50 9.43 -1.46
C LYS A 273 27.58 8.19 -1.42
N GLY A 274 26.27 8.39 -1.49
CA GLY A 274 25.26 7.32 -1.42
C GLY A 274 24.76 7.00 -0.01
N PHE A 275 23.93 5.95 0.09
CA PHE A 275 23.28 5.51 1.32
C PHE A 275 23.52 4.01 1.52
N ASP A 276 23.95 3.62 2.72
CA ASP A 276 24.22 2.23 3.11
C ASP A 276 22.96 1.54 3.66
N LYS A 277 22.03 2.34 4.16
CA LYS A 277 20.78 1.88 4.75
C LYS A 277 19.61 2.64 4.15
N VAL A 278 18.56 1.91 3.77
CA VAL A 278 17.29 2.50 3.33
C VAL A 278 16.16 1.98 4.21
N SER A 279 15.20 2.82 4.56
CA SER A 279 13.95 2.41 5.21
C SER A 279 12.78 3.04 4.47
N LEU A 280 11.87 2.21 3.97
CA LEU A 280 10.67 2.66 3.28
C LEU A 280 9.46 2.55 4.22
N ILE A 281 8.71 3.64 4.35
CA ILE A 281 7.47 3.72 5.13
C ILE A 281 6.36 4.06 4.14
N ASP A 282 5.39 3.17 4.01
CA ASP A 282 4.17 3.41 3.23
C ASP A 282 2.97 3.44 4.18
N VAL A 283 2.17 4.49 4.08
CA VAL A 283 1.03 4.70 4.96
C VAL A 283 -0.23 4.20 4.27
N HIS A 284 -0.86 3.21 4.89
CA HIS A 284 -2.14 2.67 4.48
C HIS A 284 -3.23 2.91 5.53
N THR A 285 -4.47 2.96 5.07
CA THR A 285 -5.65 3.04 5.96
C THR A 285 -6.58 1.86 5.75
N GLY A 286 -7.22 1.37 6.83
CA GLY A 286 -8.31 0.39 6.71
C GLY A 286 -8.02 -1.01 7.25
N LEU A 287 -6.80 -1.30 7.69
CA LEU A 287 -6.48 -2.43 8.57
C LEU A 287 -6.44 -1.97 10.04
N GLY A 288 -6.73 -2.89 10.96
CA GLY A 288 -6.76 -2.58 12.39
C GLY A 288 -8.08 -2.00 12.92
N LYS A 289 -8.10 -1.69 14.22
CA LYS A 289 -9.21 -0.99 14.87
C LYS A 289 -9.18 0.49 14.47
N LYS A 290 -10.36 1.12 14.46
CA LYS A 290 -10.46 2.55 14.13
C LYS A 290 -9.69 3.37 15.17
N GLY A 291 -8.80 4.25 14.71
CA GLY A 291 -8.01 5.13 15.58
C GLY A 291 -6.81 4.45 16.24
N MET A 292 -6.44 3.27 15.76
CA MET A 292 -5.23 2.56 16.20
C MET A 292 -4.37 2.25 14.98
N ASP A 293 -3.06 2.49 15.12
CA ASP A 293 -2.09 2.15 14.09
C ASP A 293 -1.84 0.65 14.11
N THR A 294 -1.54 0.07 12.94
CA THR A 294 -1.16 -1.33 12.81
C THR A 294 0.14 -1.42 12.04
N LEU A 295 1.18 -1.93 12.69
CA LEU A 295 2.48 -2.11 12.08
C LEU A 295 2.51 -3.40 11.26
N LEU A 296 2.97 -3.30 10.03
CA LEU A 296 3.18 -4.43 9.14
C LEU A 296 4.65 -4.48 8.75
N THR A 297 5.27 -5.65 8.95
CA THR A 297 6.68 -5.88 8.63
C THR A 297 6.83 -7.14 7.80
N SER A 298 7.79 -7.15 6.89
CA SER A 298 8.10 -8.35 6.11
C SER A 298 8.82 -9.43 6.91
N TYR A 299 9.41 -9.08 8.05
CA TYR A 299 10.13 -10.03 8.88
C TYR A 299 9.77 -9.92 10.36
N VAL A 300 9.54 -11.06 10.99
CA VAL A 300 9.25 -11.19 12.43
C VAL A 300 10.35 -10.58 13.32
N HIS A 301 11.61 -10.58 12.85
CA HIS A 301 12.72 -10.01 13.61
C HIS A 301 12.68 -8.47 13.63
N ASP A 302 12.22 -7.82 12.56
CA ASP A 302 12.06 -6.36 12.50
C ASP A 302 10.90 -5.89 13.37
N TYR A 303 9.85 -6.71 13.47
CA TYR A 303 8.71 -6.42 14.32
C TYR A 303 9.11 -6.17 15.79
N LYS A 304 10.05 -6.94 16.37
CA LYS A 304 10.52 -6.70 17.75
C LYS A 304 11.17 -5.32 17.91
N LYS A 305 11.95 -4.88 16.93
CA LYS A 305 12.59 -3.57 16.92
C LYS A 305 11.55 -2.45 16.75
N LEU A 306 10.61 -2.61 15.82
CA LEU A 306 9.54 -1.62 15.62
C LEU A 306 8.64 -1.50 16.86
N LYS A 307 8.37 -2.59 17.57
CA LYS A 307 7.59 -2.55 18.82
C LYS A 307 8.27 -1.73 19.91
N GLN A 308 9.60 -1.80 20.01
CA GLN A 308 10.36 -0.94 20.94
C GLN A 308 10.23 0.55 20.59
N ILE A 309 10.12 0.86 19.29
CA ILE A 309 10.03 2.23 18.77
C ILE A 309 8.60 2.79 18.91
N PHE A 310 7.59 2.00 18.57
CA PHE A 310 6.20 2.47 18.43
C PHE A 310 5.28 2.13 19.62
N GLN A 311 5.76 1.40 20.63
CA GLN A 311 5.15 1.18 21.96
C GLN A 311 3.61 0.99 22.00
N ASN A 312 3.00 0.32 21.01
CA ASN A 312 1.55 0.08 20.96
C ASN A 312 1.20 -1.36 21.37
N ASP A 313 0.02 -1.51 21.98
CA ASP A 313 -0.44 -2.75 22.64
C ASP A 313 -1.20 -3.73 21.72
N GLU A 314 -1.68 -3.31 20.55
CA GLU A 314 -2.42 -4.19 19.62
C GLU A 314 -1.72 -4.32 18.26
N ASP A 315 -1.03 -5.44 18.09
CA ASP A 315 -0.15 -5.69 16.95
C ASP A 315 -0.62 -6.88 16.11
N TYR A 316 -0.36 -6.82 14.80
CA TYR A 316 -0.64 -7.93 13.88
C TYR A 316 0.64 -8.33 13.13
N VAL A 317 1.29 -9.40 13.59
CA VAL A 317 2.33 -10.09 12.80
C VAL A 317 1.63 -11.11 11.93
N LYS A 318 1.70 -10.94 10.61
CA LYS A 318 1.27 -11.98 9.68
C LYS A 318 2.46 -12.36 8.81
N ASP A 319 3.03 -13.53 9.05
CA ASP A 319 3.83 -14.21 8.04
C ASP A 319 2.88 -14.50 6.87
N GLY A 320 3.11 -13.84 5.74
CA GLY A 320 2.19 -13.91 4.60
C GLY A 320 2.22 -12.67 3.73
N ILE A 321 2.60 -12.88 2.47
CA ILE A 321 2.87 -11.90 1.41
C ILE A 321 1.85 -10.75 1.39
N PHE A 322 2.29 -9.57 1.84
CA PHE A 322 1.88 -8.28 1.33
C PHE A 322 3.16 -7.53 0.93
N PHE A 323 3.25 -7.21 -0.36
CA PHE A 323 4.00 -6.05 -0.84
C PHE A 323 3.30 -4.82 -0.21
N PHE A 324 3.90 -3.72 0.24
CA PHE A 324 5.30 -3.31 0.37
C PHE A 324 5.99 -3.82 1.65
N PRO A 325 7.21 -4.39 1.54
CA PRO A 325 8.15 -4.38 2.64
C PRO A 325 8.50 -2.95 3.02
N VAL A 326 8.67 -2.69 4.32
CA VAL A 326 9.75 -1.81 4.75
C VAL A 326 11.01 -2.40 4.14
N LEU A 327 11.40 -1.87 2.98
CA LEU A 327 12.60 -2.30 2.27
C LEU A 327 13.78 -1.79 3.10
N PHE A 328 14.27 -2.61 4.02
CA PHE A 328 15.64 -2.50 4.50
C PHE A 328 16.54 -3.04 3.40
N TYR A 329 17.01 -2.16 2.50
CA TYR A 329 18.24 -2.45 1.80
C TYR A 329 19.36 -2.30 2.83
N TYR A 330 19.98 -3.42 3.19
CA TYR A 330 21.41 -3.43 3.47
C TYR A 330 22.08 -3.57 2.11
N MET A 331 22.77 -2.53 1.64
CA MET A 331 23.85 -2.75 0.69
C MET A 331 25.12 -3.12 1.46
#